data_AF-A0A1L0B5M8-F1
#
_entry.id   AF-A0A1L0B5M8-F1
#
_cell.length_a   1.000
_cell.length_b   1.000
_cell.length_c   1.000
_cell.angle_alpha   90.00
_cell.angle_beta   90.00
_cell.angle_gamma   90.00
#
_symmetry.space_group_name_H-M   'P 1'
#
loop_
_entity.id
_entity.type
_entity.pdbx_description
1 polymer ?
#
loop_
_entity_poly.entity_id
_entity_poly.type
_entity_poly.pdbx_seq_one_letter_code
_entity_poly.pdbx_strand_id
1 'polypeptide(L)'
;MGTGKKEQSRRVREGKTKDGNLRVKGENFYRDSKRVKFLNMYTKGKAQRNAKGEIVRAADFQSTDIPNARIAPDRRWFGNTRVISQDALTHFRDALGEKKKDTYQVLLKRNKLPMSLLDEKDTLESPTARILDIESYKSAFGPDQQRKKPRVAPNSLEELAKQAETEEKTFQDKIELDTQLGLMGNNDNFEENWTATTKEAIFHKGQSKRIWNELYKVIDSSDIVIHVLDARDPLGTRCKAVEEYMTKEVPHKHLIYVLNKCDLVPTWVAVCLKIIIQNNR
;
A
#
# COMPACT_ATOMS: atom_id res chain seq x y z
N MET A 1 -6.53 2.19 -62.81
CA MET A 1 -6.84 2.97 -61.59
C MET A 1 -7.77 2.15 -60.68
N GLY A 2 -7.38 1.89 -59.43
CA GLY A 2 -8.18 1.03 -58.53
C GLY A 2 -9.47 1.70 -58.05
N THR A 3 -10.63 1.11 -58.37
CA THR A 3 -11.96 1.55 -57.90
C THR A 3 -12.27 1.02 -56.50
N GLY A 4 -11.69 -0.12 -56.10
CA GLY A 4 -11.97 -0.79 -54.82
C GLY A 4 -11.18 -0.29 -53.61
N LYS A 5 -9.99 0.32 -53.80
CA LYS A 5 -9.13 0.85 -52.72
C LYS A 5 -9.28 2.36 -52.53
N LYS A 6 -10.49 2.89 -52.73
CA LYS A 6 -10.83 4.29 -52.43
C LYS A 6 -11.59 4.37 -51.12
N GLU A 7 -11.35 5.45 -50.39
CA GLU A 7 -12.02 5.69 -49.11
C GLU A 7 -13.54 5.77 -49.28
N GLN A 8 -14.02 6.41 -50.35
CA GLN A 8 -15.45 6.45 -50.70
C GLN A 8 -16.03 5.05 -50.92
N SER A 9 -15.40 4.22 -51.75
CA SER A 9 -15.84 2.84 -52.02
C SER A 9 -15.81 1.97 -50.77
N ARG A 10 -14.78 2.13 -49.93
CA ARG A 10 -14.65 1.45 -48.64
C ARG A 10 -15.82 1.80 -47.71
N ARG A 11 -16.13 3.09 -47.59
CA ARG A 11 -17.19 3.61 -46.72
C ARG A 11 -18.57 3.09 -47.12
N VAL A 12 -18.85 3.03 -48.43
CA VAL A 12 -20.09 2.43 -48.96
C VAL A 12 -20.14 0.94 -48.64
N ARG A 13 -19.04 0.21 -48.87
CA ARG A 13 -18.94 -1.23 -48.57
C ARG A 13 -19.07 -1.56 -47.08
N GLU A 14 -18.49 -0.75 -46.20
CA GLU A 14 -18.55 -0.92 -44.74
C GLU A 14 -19.86 -0.36 -44.13
N GLY A 15 -20.77 0.21 -44.93
CA GLY A 15 -22.00 0.84 -44.42
C GLY A 15 -21.76 2.10 -43.57
N LYS A 16 -20.56 2.69 -43.62
CA LYS A 16 -20.16 3.87 -42.83
C LYS A 16 -20.32 5.16 -43.63
N THR A 17 -21.53 5.41 -44.13
CA THR A 17 -21.90 6.61 -44.89
C THR A 17 -22.31 7.78 -43.98
N LYS A 18 -21.54 8.03 -42.90
CA LYS A 18 -21.72 9.23 -42.08
C LYS A 18 -21.43 10.51 -42.89
N ASP A 19 -22.09 11.60 -42.49
CA ASP A 19 -21.90 12.93 -43.04
C ASP A 19 -20.42 13.36 -42.98
N GLY A 20 -19.97 14.06 -44.03
CA GLY A 20 -18.56 14.39 -44.23
C GLY A 20 -17.97 15.33 -43.16
N ASN A 21 -18.80 16.15 -42.53
CA ASN A 21 -18.42 17.14 -41.51
C ASN A 21 -18.02 16.52 -40.16
N LEU A 22 -18.56 15.35 -39.81
CA LEU A 22 -18.25 14.62 -38.58
C LEU A 22 -17.00 13.75 -38.72
N ARG A 23 -16.44 13.64 -39.93
CA ARG A 23 -15.24 12.84 -40.19
C ARG A 23 -13.98 13.55 -39.73
N VAL A 24 -13.04 12.76 -39.23
CA VAL A 24 -11.75 13.26 -38.74
C VAL A 24 -10.69 13.05 -39.81
N LYS A 25 -9.88 14.07 -40.07
CA LYS A 25 -8.75 13.97 -40.99
C LYS A 25 -7.81 12.84 -40.56
N GLY A 26 -7.50 11.93 -41.49
CA GLY A 26 -6.61 10.78 -41.25
C GLY A 26 -7.32 9.46 -40.97
N GLU A 27 -8.66 9.41 -41.05
CA GLU A 27 -9.42 8.16 -41.06
C GLU A 27 -9.11 7.35 -42.34
N ASN A 28 -8.77 6.07 -42.17
CA ASN A 28 -8.45 5.16 -43.27
C ASN A 28 -8.83 3.72 -42.90
N PHE A 29 -8.45 2.75 -43.73
CA PHE A 29 -8.73 1.32 -43.49
C PHE A 29 -8.26 0.82 -42.11
N TYR A 30 -7.12 1.31 -41.62
CA TYR A 30 -6.50 0.83 -40.38
C TYR A 30 -6.89 1.64 -39.13
N ARG A 31 -7.28 2.91 -39.31
CA ARG A 31 -7.50 3.86 -38.22
C ARG A 31 -8.91 4.43 -38.32
N ASP A 32 -9.72 4.11 -37.33
CA ASP A 32 -11.03 4.73 -37.12
C ASP A 32 -10.90 6.11 -36.48
N SER A 33 -11.99 6.86 -36.45
CA SER A 33 -12.01 8.22 -35.89
C SER A 33 -11.55 8.27 -34.42
N LYS A 34 -11.84 7.25 -33.60
CA LYS A 34 -11.39 7.16 -32.20
C LYS A 34 -9.88 6.97 -32.11
N ARG A 35 -9.32 6.00 -32.87
CA ARG A 35 -7.88 5.74 -32.94
C ARG A 35 -7.12 6.97 -33.43
N VAL A 36 -7.64 7.67 -34.45
CA VAL A 36 -7.02 8.90 -34.95
C VAL A 36 -6.99 9.99 -33.88
N LYS A 37 -8.08 10.21 -33.13
CA LYS A 37 -8.10 11.17 -32.01
C LYS A 37 -7.10 10.79 -30.91
N PHE A 38 -7.04 9.52 -30.53
CA PHE A 38 -6.10 9.02 -29.53
C PHE A 38 -4.64 9.18 -29.98
N LEU A 39 -4.30 8.79 -31.20
CA LEU A 39 -2.93 8.94 -31.72
C LEU A 39 -2.50 10.40 -31.86
N ASN A 40 -3.45 11.28 -32.19
CA ASN A 40 -3.20 12.71 -32.24
C ASN A 40 -2.85 13.30 -30.87
N MET A 41 -3.21 12.66 -29.75
CA MET A 41 -2.84 13.12 -28.41
C MET A 41 -1.32 13.14 -28.18
N TYR A 42 -0.56 12.24 -28.81
CA TYR A 42 0.91 12.23 -28.66
C TYR A 42 1.61 13.35 -29.41
N THR A 43 0.93 13.96 -30.39
CA THR A 43 1.52 15.00 -31.27
C THR A 43 0.89 16.38 -31.05
N LYS A 44 -0.37 16.43 -30.62
CA LYS A 44 -1.11 17.63 -30.23
C LYS A 44 -0.98 17.85 -28.72
N GLY A 45 -1.09 19.10 -28.28
CA GLY A 45 -0.75 19.51 -26.91
C GLY A 45 0.20 20.70 -26.85
N LYS A 46 0.59 21.27 -28.00
CA LYS A 46 1.35 22.52 -28.07
C LYS A 46 0.41 23.69 -28.31
N ALA A 47 0.72 24.84 -27.72
CA ALA A 47 0.02 26.08 -27.99
C ALA A 47 0.23 26.51 -29.46
N GLN A 48 -0.83 26.99 -30.11
CA GLN A 48 -0.76 27.55 -31.46
C GLN A 48 -0.55 29.05 -31.36
N ARG A 49 0.41 29.58 -32.13
CA ARG A 49 0.76 30.99 -32.15
C ARG A 49 0.56 31.60 -33.52
N ASN A 50 0.26 32.90 -33.57
CA ASN A 50 0.28 33.66 -34.81
C ASN A 50 1.73 34.03 -35.19
N ALA A 51 1.92 34.66 -36.35
CA ALA A 51 3.24 35.11 -36.82
C ALA A 51 3.89 36.16 -35.90
N LYS A 52 3.10 36.89 -35.10
CA LYS A 52 3.58 37.86 -34.10
C LYS A 52 4.02 37.19 -32.78
N GLY A 53 3.82 35.87 -32.64
CA GLY A 53 4.17 35.11 -31.46
C GLY A 53 3.10 35.05 -30.37
N GLU A 54 1.93 35.65 -30.59
CA GLU A 54 0.80 35.64 -29.66
C GLU A 54 0.08 34.29 -29.73
N ILE A 55 -0.38 33.79 -28.57
CA ILE A 55 -1.08 32.51 -28.47
C ILE A 55 -2.51 32.66 -29.00
N VAL A 56 -2.82 32.00 -30.11
CA VAL A 56 -4.17 31.93 -30.71
C VAL A 56 -4.99 30.82 -30.05
N ARG A 57 -4.33 29.72 -29.68
CA ARG A 57 -4.95 28.60 -28.96
C ARG A 57 -3.98 28.09 -27.91
N ALA A 58 -4.41 28.11 -26.65
CA ALA A 58 -3.65 27.52 -25.55
C ALA A 58 -3.40 26.02 -25.78
N ALA A 59 -2.36 25.49 -25.12
CA ALA A 59 -2.14 24.06 -25.10
C ALA A 59 -3.30 23.33 -24.39
N ASP A 60 -3.45 22.03 -24.67
CA ASP A 60 -4.48 21.21 -24.05
C ASP A 60 -4.29 21.22 -22.51
N PHE A 61 -5.37 21.45 -21.77
CA PHE A 61 -5.39 21.61 -20.30
C PHE A 61 -4.59 22.80 -19.72
N GLN A 62 -4.24 23.80 -20.54
CA GLN A 62 -3.54 25.02 -20.12
C GLN A 62 -4.33 26.30 -20.44
N SER A 63 -5.66 26.27 -20.26
CA SER A 63 -6.50 27.48 -20.39
C SER A 63 -6.21 28.46 -19.25
N THR A 64 -6.02 29.74 -19.58
CA THR A 64 -5.81 30.81 -18.60
C THR A 64 -7.13 31.32 -17.99
N ASP A 65 -8.27 30.90 -18.54
CA ASP A 65 -9.58 31.37 -18.12
C ASP A 65 -9.90 30.92 -16.69
N ILE A 66 -10.25 31.89 -15.84
CA ILE A 66 -10.63 31.64 -14.45
C ILE A 66 -12.10 31.20 -14.43
N PRO A 67 -12.43 29.97 -14.00
CA PRO A 67 -13.80 29.49 -13.99
C PRO A 67 -14.60 30.16 -12.85
N ASN A 68 -15.90 30.33 -13.07
CA ASN A 68 -16.82 30.75 -12.01
C ASN A 68 -17.17 29.55 -11.12
N ALA A 69 -16.43 29.36 -10.04
CA ALA A 69 -16.53 28.20 -9.14
C ALA A 69 -17.61 28.38 -8.04
N ARG A 70 -18.86 28.66 -8.44
CA ARG A 70 -19.99 28.73 -7.48
C ARG A 70 -20.68 27.37 -7.35
N ILE A 71 -20.92 26.95 -6.10
CA ILE A 71 -21.72 25.77 -5.79
C ILE A 71 -23.15 26.22 -5.54
N ALA A 72 -24.10 25.68 -6.31
CA ALA A 72 -25.50 26.01 -6.13
C ALA A 72 -26.02 25.39 -4.81
N PRO A 73 -26.80 26.14 -3.99
CA PRO A 73 -27.45 25.58 -2.83
C PRO A 73 -28.47 24.52 -3.28
N ASP A 74 -28.40 23.33 -2.69
CA ASP A 74 -29.29 22.22 -3.01
C ASP A 74 -29.60 21.44 -1.74
N ARG A 75 -30.88 21.07 -1.55
CA ARG A 75 -31.30 20.25 -0.40
C ARG A 75 -30.70 18.86 -0.47
N ARG A 76 -30.36 18.37 -1.66
CA ARG A 76 -29.75 17.06 -1.90
C ARG A 76 -28.40 16.88 -1.22
N TRP A 77 -27.66 17.97 -0.96
CA TRP A 77 -26.38 17.90 -0.23
C TRP A 77 -26.51 17.34 1.19
N PHE A 78 -27.67 17.56 1.81
CA PHE A 78 -27.93 17.18 3.21
C PHE A 78 -28.71 15.87 3.34
N GLY A 79 -29.03 15.22 2.21
CA GLY A 79 -29.66 13.91 2.22
C GLY A 79 -28.63 12.79 2.36
N ASN A 80 -29.00 11.70 3.02
CA ASN A 80 -28.16 10.51 3.12
C ASN A 80 -27.95 9.92 1.71
N THR A 81 -26.70 9.88 1.24
CA THR A 81 -26.36 9.42 -0.12
C THR A 81 -26.09 7.91 -0.22
N ARG A 82 -25.65 7.29 0.87
CA ARG A 82 -25.41 5.85 0.96
C ARG A 82 -25.84 5.34 2.33
N VAL A 83 -26.84 4.47 2.34
CA VAL A 83 -27.38 3.82 3.55
C VAL A 83 -27.30 2.31 3.35
N ILE A 84 -27.05 1.57 4.43
CA ILE A 84 -27.06 0.11 4.47
C ILE A 84 -28.00 -0.33 5.60
N SER A 85 -28.80 -1.37 5.38
CA SER A 85 -29.61 -1.96 6.45
C SER A 85 -28.75 -2.82 7.36
N GLN A 86 -29.15 -2.99 8.62
CA GLN A 86 -28.41 -3.80 9.58
C GLN A 86 -28.31 -5.27 9.13
N ASP A 87 -29.39 -5.85 8.62
CA ASP A 87 -29.41 -7.24 8.15
C ASP A 87 -28.51 -7.46 6.92
N ALA A 88 -28.42 -6.48 6.03
CA ALA A 88 -27.50 -6.54 4.91
C ALA A 88 -26.04 -6.41 5.37
N LEU A 89 -25.80 -5.66 6.44
CA LEU A 89 -24.48 -5.47 7.04
C LEU A 89 -24.00 -6.77 7.71
N THR A 90 -24.85 -7.44 8.49
CA THR A 90 -24.52 -8.74 9.12
C THR A 90 -24.24 -9.80 8.06
N HIS A 91 -25.13 -9.98 7.08
CA HIS A 91 -24.90 -10.90 5.96
C HIS A 91 -23.60 -10.59 5.21
N PHE A 92 -23.26 -9.30 5.04
CA PHE A 92 -22.02 -8.88 4.40
C PHE A 92 -20.78 -9.20 5.25
N ARG A 93 -20.87 -9.06 6.58
CA ARG A 93 -19.80 -9.47 7.51
C ARG A 93 -19.54 -10.95 7.44
N ASP A 94 -20.58 -11.78 7.44
CA ASP A 94 -20.44 -13.23 7.40
C ASP A 94 -19.82 -13.69 6.08
N ALA A 95 -20.38 -13.23 4.95
CA ALA A 95 -19.93 -13.62 3.62
C ALA A 95 -18.48 -13.18 3.33
N LEU A 96 -18.04 -12.02 3.83
CA LEU A 96 -16.65 -11.57 3.68
C LEU A 96 -15.72 -12.11 4.74
N GLY A 97 -16.19 -12.38 5.96
CA GLY A 97 -15.39 -13.01 7.01
C GLY A 97 -14.86 -14.37 6.56
N GLU A 98 -15.72 -15.17 5.92
CA GLU A 98 -15.35 -16.45 5.32
C GLU A 98 -14.34 -16.28 4.16
N LYS A 99 -14.62 -15.34 3.25
CA LYS A 99 -13.86 -15.19 2.00
C LYS A 99 -12.59 -14.34 2.10
N LYS A 100 -12.45 -13.50 3.11
CA LYS A 100 -11.27 -12.63 3.31
C LYS A 100 -10.01 -13.45 3.61
N LYS A 101 -10.18 -14.63 4.22
CA LYS A 101 -9.08 -15.55 4.56
C LYS A 101 -8.72 -16.50 3.42
N ASP A 102 -9.60 -16.69 2.43
CA ASP A 102 -9.31 -17.53 1.28
C ASP A 102 -8.34 -16.81 0.33
N THR A 103 -7.15 -17.39 0.16
CA THR A 103 -6.07 -16.81 -0.65
C THR A 103 -6.31 -16.95 -2.16
N TYR A 104 -7.23 -17.83 -2.59
CA TYR A 104 -7.58 -18.02 -3.99
C TYR A 104 -8.72 -17.11 -4.45
N GLN A 105 -9.54 -16.63 -3.52
CA GLN A 105 -10.64 -15.71 -3.83
C GLN A 105 -10.19 -14.26 -3.71
N VAL A 106 -10.70 -13.44 -4.63
CA VAL A 106 -10.24 -12.07 -4.76
C VAL A 106 -11.42 -11.12 -4.97
N LEU A 107 -11.43 -10.03 -4.20
CA LEU A 107 -12.45 -8.98 -4.30
C LEU A 107 -12.04 -7.94 -5.36
N LEU A 108 -12.71 -7.96 -6.51
CA LEU A 108 -12.41 -7.07 -7.65
C LEU A 108 -12.90 -5.62 -7.47
N LYS A 109 -14.02 -5.41 -6.77
CA LYS A 109 -14.65 -4.08 -6.64
C LYS A 109 -14.78 -3.64 -5.18
N ARG A 110 -13.67 -3.17 -4.59
CA ARG A 110 -13.64 -2.68 -3.19
C ARG A 110 -14.27 -1.29 -3.00
N ASN A 111 -14.13 -0.37 -3.97
CA ASN A 111 -14.45 1.06 -3.79
C ASN A 111 -15.92 1.37 -3.46
N LYS A 112 -16.86 0.46 -3.74
CA LYS A 112 -18.28 0.65 -3.43
C LYS A 112 -18.70 0.06 -2.08
N LEU A 113 -17.87 -0.80 -1.49
CA LEU A 113 -18.19 -1.54 -0.29
C LEU A 113 -17.64 -0.83 0.96
N PRO A 114 -18.41 -0.74 2.05
CA PRO A 114 -17.96 -0.10 3.29
C PRO A 114 -17.06 -1.04 4.09
N MET A 115 -15.81 -1.23 3.63
CA MET A 115 -14.86 -2.17 4.23
C MET A 115 -14.49 -1.82 5.68
N SER A 116 -14.53 -0.54 6.07
CA SER A 116 -14.24 -0.11 7.44
C SER A 116 -15.22 -0.69 8.47
N LEU A 117 -16.45 -1.03 8.07
CA LEU A 117 -17.46 -1.63 8.97
C LEU A 117 -17.21 -3.12 9.25
N LEU A 118 -16.24 -3.73 8.55
CA LEU A 118 -15.86 -5.14 8.72
C LEU A 118 -14.68 -5.33 9.67
N ASP A 119 -13.87 -4.29 9.89
CA ASP A 119 -12.61 -4.39 10.64
C ASP A 119 -12.79 -4.12 12.15
N GLU A 120 -14.01 -4.29 12.68
CA GLU A 120 -14.23 -4.34 14.13
C GLU A 120 -13.46 -5.55 14.67
N LYS A 121 -12.26 -5.27 15.19
CA LYS A 121 -11.49 -6.27 15.91
C LYS A 121 -12.15 -6.39 17.27
N ASP A 122 -12.72 -7.55 17.54
CA ASP A 122 -13.00 -8.01 18.89
C ASP A 122 -11.65 -8.24 19.59
N THR A 123 -10.95 -7.15 19.92
CA THR A 123 -9.72 -7.23 20.72
C THR A 123 -10.15 -7.58 22.14
N LEU A 124 -9.76 -8.78 22.58
CA LEU A 124 -9.99 -9.25 23.96
C LEU A 124 -9.31 -8.34 25.00
N GLU A 125 -8.30 -7.59 24.57
CA GLU A 125 -7.60 -6.61 25.40
C GLU A 125 -8.21 -5.22 25.22
N SER A 126 -8.74 -4.66 26.31
CA SER A 126 -9.15 -3.26 26.35
C SER A 126 -7.93 -2.34 26.26
N PRO A 127 -7.98 -1.22 25.54
CA PRO A 127 -6.89 -0.25 25.53
C PRO A 127 -6.59 0.21 26.96
N THR A 128 -5.31 0.40 27.28
CA THR A 128 -4.90 0.90 28.58
C THR A 128 -5.52 2.28 28.84
N ALA A 129 -5.91 2.53 30.09
CA ALA A 129 -6.54 3.79 30.45
C ALA A 129 -5.59 4.97 30.19
N ARG A 130 -6.13 6.07 29.65
CA ARG A 130 -5.34 7.27 29.38
C ARG A 130 -5.09 8.05 30.67
N ILE A 131 -3.95 7.78 31.31
CA ILE A 131 -3.55 8.37 32.61
C ILE A 131 -3.49 9.91 32.55
N LEU A 132 -3.20 10.49 31.38
CA LEU A 132 -3.11 11.95 31.18
C LEU A 132 -4.44 12.70 31.38
N ASP A 133 -5.57 12.02 31.22
CA ASP A 133 -6.89 12.63 31.48
C ASP A 133 -7.14 12.77 33.00
N ILE A 134 -6.41 11.98 33.80
CA ILE A 134 -6.50 11.94 35.26
C ILE A 134 -5.42 12.84 35.88
N GLU A 135 -4.17 12.72 35.42
CA GLU A 135 -3.02 13.46 35.95
C GLU A 135 -2.17 14.03 34.80
N SER A 136 -2.08 15.35 34.73
CA SER A 136 -1.15 16.03 33.81
C SER A 136 0.31 15.89 34.28
N TYR A 137 1.26 16.05 33.36
CA TYR A 137 2.69 15.97 33.69
C TYR A 137 3.10 16.96 34.79
N LYS A 138 2.58 18.19 34.74
CA LYS A 138 2.87 19.25 35.70
C LYS A 138 2.41 18.90 37.12
N SER A 139 1.25 18.24 37.24
CA SER A 139 0.73 17.78 38.52
C SER A 139 1.42 16.51 39.04
N ALA A 140 1.99 15.70 38.15
CA ALA A 140 2.65 14.45 38.51
C ALA A 140 4.07 14.67 39.07
N PHE A 141 4.86 15.56 38.46
CA PHE A 141 6.23 15.84 38.87
C PHE A 141 6.66 17.28 38.53
N GLY A 142 7.36 17.95 39.43
CA GLY A 142 7.84 19.33 39.26
C GLY A 142 7.53 20.25 40.45
N PRO A 143 7.75 21.56 40.33
CA PRO A 143 7.53 22.51 41.43
C PRO A 143 6.04 22.58 41.83
N ASP A 144 5.13 22.46 40.86
CA ASP A 144 3.68 22.48 41.07
C ASP A 144 3.08 21.07 41.28
N GLN A 145 3.90 20.09 41.69
CA GLN A 145 3.46 18.71 41.88
C GLN A 145 2.40 18.57 42.99
N GLN A 146 1.31 17.89 42.66
CA GLN A 146 0.21 17.59 43.58
C GLN A 146 0.24 16.13 44.06
N ARG A 147 0.99 15.26 43.38
CA ARG A 147 1.11 13.85 43.73
C ARG A 147 1.95 13.65 44.99
N LYS A 148 1.32 13.17 46.07
CA LYS A 148 2.00 12.88 47.35
C LYS A 148 2.23 11.39 47.63
N LYS A 149 1.47 10.50 46.98
CA LYS A 149 1.59 9.04 47.14
C LYS A 149 1.65 8.35 45.78
N PRO A 150 2.44 7.27 45.62
CA PRO A 150 2.41 6.46 44.42
C PRO A 150 1.14 5.61 44.37
N ARG A 151 0.61 5.38 43.17
CA ARG A 151 -0.39 4.34 42.92
C ARG A 151 0.39 3.06 42.60
N VAL A 152 0.56 2.20 43.61
CA VAL A 152 1.27 0.92 43.50
C VAL A 152 0.26 -0.23 43.48
N ALA A 153 0.59 -1.30 42.77
CA ALA A 153 -0.21 -2.51 42.68
C ALA A 153 -0.18 -3.40 43.94
N PRO A 154 0.98 -3.64 44.61
CA PRO A 154 1.02 -4.51 45.79
C PRO A 154 0.30 -3.88 46.99
N ASN A 155 -0.47 -4.70 47.70
CA ASN A 155 -1.24 -4.26 48.86
C ASN A 155 -0.54 -4.54 50.20
N SER A 156 0.45 -5.45 50.20
CA SER A 156 1.21 -5.83 51.40
C SER A 156 2.71 -5.72 51.18
N LEU A 157 3.46 -5.56 52.28
CA LEU A 157 4.92 -5.51 52.24
C LEU A 157 5.52 -6.85 51.77
N GLU A 158 4.88 -7.97 52.11
CA GLU A 158 5.28 -9.30 51.68
C GLU A 158 5.14 -9.48 50.17
N GLU A 159 4.05 -8.96 49.58
CA GLU A 159 3.83 -9.00 48.13
C GLU A 159 4.86 -8.13 47.38
N LEU A 160 5.17 -6.95 47.92
CA LEU A 160 6.23 -6.10 47.38
C LEU A 160 7.60 -6.79 47.42
N ALA A 161 7.93 -7.48 48.51
CA ALA A 161 9.18 -8.23 48.64
C ALA A 161 9.27 -9.38 47.62
N LYS A 162 8.18 -10.13 47.42
CA LYS A 162 8.11 -11.18 46.39
C LYS A 162 8.25 -10.61 44.98
N GLN A 163 7.61 -9.48 44.68
CA GLN A 163 7.77 -8.80 43.38
C GLN A 163 9.22 -8.38 43.16
N ALA A 164 9.86 -7.77 44.16
CA ALA A 164 11.26 -7.36 44.07
C ALA A 164 12.19 -8.56 43.81
N GLU A 165 11.98 -9.71 44.48
CA GLU A 165 12.75 -10.93 44.22
C GLU A 165 12.53 -11.46 42.79
N THR A 166 11.30 -11.40 42.26
CA THR A 166 11.03 -11.82 40.88
C THR A 166 11.65 -10.87 39.86
N GLU A 167 11.58 -9.57 40.10
CA GLU A 167 12.18 -8.56 39.22
C GLU A 167 13.71 -8.70 39.21
N GLU A 168 14.33 -8.90 40.37
CA GLU A 168 15.77 -9.17 40.48
C GLU A 168 16.16 -10.42 39.68
N LYS A 169 15.41 -11.52 39.81
CA LYS A 169 15.64 -12.73 39.01
C LYS A 169 15.53 -12.45 37.51
N THR A 170 14.46 -11.79 37.06
CA THR A 170 14.31 -11.44 35.63
C THR A 170 15.40 -10.51 35.12
N PHE A 171 15.95 -9.66 35.98
CA PHE A 171 17.06 -8.78 35.65
C PHE A 171 18.36 -9.57 35.51
N GLN A 172 18.66 -10.47 36.44
CA GLN A 172 19.81 -11.37 36.36
C GLN A 172 19.71 -12.29 35.13
N ASP A 173 18.55 -12.89 34.87
CA ASP A 173 18.30 -13.72 33.69
C ASP A 173 18.53 -12.94 32.39
N LYS A 174 18.17 -11.65 32.36
CA LYS A 174 18.42 -10.78 31.21
C LYS A 174 19.91 -10.50 31.02
N ILE A 175 20.65 -10.25 32.10
CA ILE A 175 22.10 -10.08 32.04
C ILE A 175 22.75 -11.36 31.50
N GLU A 176 22.38 -12.52 32.06
CA GLU A 176 22.89 -13.81 31.59
C GLU A 176 22.55 -14.06 30.12
N LEU A 177 21.34 -13.74 29.68
CA LEU A 177 20.94 -13.84 28.28
C LEU A 177 21.76 -12.89 27.38
N ASP A 178 21.94 -11.63 27.79
CA ASP A 178 22.65 -10.61 27.01
C ASP A 178 24.15 -10.92 26.92
N THR A 179 24.74 -11.54 27.95
CA THR A 179 26.10 -12.08 27.89
C THR A 179 26.20 -13.27 26.93
N GLN A 180 25.26 -14.22 26.97
CA GLN A 180 25.25 -15.38 26.06
C GLN A 180 25.03 -14.99 24.58
N LEU A 181 24.16 -14.01 24.33
CA LEU A 181 23.91 -13.49 22.99
C LEU A 181 25.05 -12.59 22.48
N GLY A 182 26.04 -12.29 23.33
CA GLY A 182 27.17 -11.43 23.01
C GLY A 182 26.80 -9.95 22.83
N LEU A 183 25.60 -9.53 23.28
CA LEU A 183 25.18 -8.13 23.23
C LEU A 183 25.94 -7.26 24.25
N MET A 184 26.38 -7.84 25.37
CA MET A 184 27.29 -7.17 26.31
C MET A 184 28.72 -7.03 25.80
N GLY A 185 29.14 -7.79 24.78
CA GLY A 185 30.49 -7.67 24.19
C GLY A 185 30.77 -6.32 23.52
N ASN A 186 29.73 -5.50 23.28
CA ASN A 186 29.92 -4.10 22.88
C ASN A 186 30.52 -3.24 23.99
N ASN A 187 30.33 -3.59 25.27
CA ASN A 187 30.95 -2.90 26.40
C ASN A 187 32.42 -3.32 26.56
N ASP A 188 32.75 -4.59 26.38
CA ASP A 188 34.14 -5.09 26.43
C ASP A 188 35.02 -4.44 25.36
N ASN A 189 34.50 -4.27 24.15
CA ASN A 189 35.18 -3.53 23.07
C ASN A 189 35.47 -2.06 23.45
N PHE A 190 34.63 -1.45 24.29
CA PHE A 190 34.78 -0.08 24.75
C PHE A 190 35.86 0.02 25.83
N GLU A 191 35.99 -0.98 26.70
CA GLU A 191 37.07 -1.08 27.69
C GLU A 191 38.43 -1.37 27.04
N GLU A 192 38.46 -2.22 26.00
CA GLU A 192 39.69 -2.56 25.25
C GLU A 192 40.05 -1.55 24.14
N ASN A 193 39.25 -0.49 23.98
CA ASN A 193 39.48 0.62 23.05
C ASN A 193 39.66 0.18 21.58
N TRP A 194 38.99 -0.90 21.17
CA TRP A 194 38.94 -1.37 19.79
C TRP A 194 37.50 -1.32 19.27
N THR A 195 37.32 -1.00 17.99
CA THR A 195 35.99 -0.89 17.39
C THR A 195 35.83 -1.86 16.24
N ALA A 196 34.64 -2.43 16.12
CA ALA A 196 34.30 -3.27 14.98
C ALA A 196 34.49 -2.48 13.67
N THR A 197 35.02 -3.16 12.65
CA THR A 197 35.22 -2.56 11.33
C THR A 197 33.89 -2.06 10.76
N THR A 198 33.93 -0.92 10.07
CA THR A 198 32.73 -0.34 9.45
C THR A 198 32.17 -1.26 8.37
N LYS A 199 30.84 -1.35 8.32
CA LYS A 199 30.16 -2.12 7.27
C LYS A 199 30.44 -1.47 5.92
N GLU A 200 30.89 -2.26 4.95
CA GLU A 200 31.16 -1.77 3.61
C GLU A 200 29.89 -1.21 2.95
N ALA A 201 30.05 -0.12 2.19
CA ALA A 201 28.94 0.53 1.49
C ALA A 201 28.22 -0.39 0.48
N ILE A 202 28.88 -1.45 0.00
CA ILE A 202 28.29 -2.40 -0.94
C ILE A 202 27.07 -3.11 -0.36
N PHE A 203 27.02 -3.34 0.95
CA PHE A 203 25.89 -3.99 1.61
C PHE A 203 24.64 -3.12 1.71
N HIS A 204 24.75 -1.82 1.41
CA HIS A 204 23.60 -0.91 1.31
C HIS A 204 23.01 -0.84 -0.10
N LYS A 205 23.64 -1.49 -1.09
CA LYS A 205 23.08 -1.58 -2.44
C LYS A 205 21.73 -2.29 -2.40
N GLY A 206 20.77 -1.77 -3.16
CA GLY A 206 19.37 -2.23 -3.15
C GLY A 206 18.46 -1.45 -2.20
N GLN A 207 19.00 -0.74 -1.20
CA GLN A 207 18.21 0.05 -0.24
C GLN A 207 18.11 1.55 -0.60
N SER A 208 18.58 1.95 -1.78
CA SER A 208 18.58 3.35 -2.20
C SER A 208 17.17 3.89 -2.42
N LYS A 209 16.93 5.16 -2.02
CA LYS A 209 15.68 5.89 -2.29
C LYS A 209 15.27 5.84 -3.76
N ARG A 210 16.24 5.89 -4.69
CA ARG A 210 15.97 5.79 -6.13
C ARG A 210 15.28 4.47 -6.49
N ILE A 211 15.75 3.35 -5.95
CA ILE A 211 15.22 2.01 -6.24
C ILE A 211 13.84 1.86 -5.60
N TRP A 212 13.67 2.31 -4.36
CA TRP A 212 12.38 2.29 -3.68
C TRP A 212 11.32 3.15 -4.38
N ASN A 213 11.68 4.33 -4.90
CA ASN A 213 10.77 5.15 -5.67
C ASN A 213 10.31 4.45 -6.97
N GLU A 214 11.24 3.79 -7.67
CA GLU A 214 10.91 2.97 -8.84
C GLU A 214 9.98 1.80 -8.47
N LEU A 215 10.24 1.13 -7.35
CA LEU A 215 9.40 0.05 -6.84
C LEU A 215 7.96 0.53 -6.59
N TYR A 216 7.78 1.62 -5.83
CA TYR A 216 6.45 2.13 -5.51
C TYR A 216 5.71 2.62 -6.76
N LYS A 217 6.41 3.18 -7.75
CA LYS A 217 5.83 3.54 -9.05
C LYS A 217 5.31 2.31 -9.81
N VAL A 218 6.05 1.20 -9.81
CA VAL A 218 5.63 -0.07 -10.42
C VAL A 218 4.46 -0.68 -9.67
N ILE A 219 4.49 -0.64 -8.33
CA ILE A 219 3.36 -1.10 -7.51
C ILE A 219 2.11 -0.30 -7.85
N ASP A 220 2.18 1.03 -7.92
CA ASP A 220 1.01 1.87 -8.18
C ASP A 220 0.46 1.72 -9.62
N SER A 221 1.34 1.57 -10.60
CA SER A 221 0.93 1.37 -12.00
C SER A 221 0.41 -0.04 -12.32
N SER A 222 0.63 -1.03 -11.45
CA SER A 222 0.23 -2.42 -11.70
C SER A 222 -1.11 -2.78 -11.06
N ASP A 223 -1.88 -3.63 -11.73
CA ASP A 223 -3.06 -4.26 -11.15
C ASP A 223 -2.70 -5.54 -10.36
N ILE A 224 -1.67 -6.26 -10.85
CA ILE A 224 -1.17 -7.50 -10.28
C ILE A 224 0.34 -7.38 -10.07
N VAL A 225 0.80 -7.70 -8.87
CA VAL A 225 2.21 -7.74 -8.49
C VAL A 225 2.63 -9.20 -8.33
N ILE A 226 3.66 -9.60 -9.06
CA ILE A 226 4.27 -10.92 -8.94
C ILE A 226 5.54 -10.78 -8.12
N HIS A 227 5.60 -11.51 -7.01
CA HIS A 227 6.75 -11.56 -6.13
C HIS A 227 7.52 -12.86 -6.41
N VAL A 228 8.61 -12.72 -7.15
CA VAL A 228 9.48 -13.84 -7.54
C VAL A 228 10.39 -14.17 -6.37
N LEU A 229 10.39 -15.44 -5.96
CA LEU A 229 11.19 -15.98 -4.85
C LEU A 229 12.19 -17.00 -5.39
N ASP A 230 13.38 -17.08 -4.79
CA ASP A 230 14.38 -18.10 -5.13
C ASP A 230 14.06 -19.39 -4.36
N ALA A 231 13.91 -20.52 -5.06
CA ALA A 231 13.51 -21.79 -4.46
C ALA A 231 14.52 -22.35 -3.44
N ARG A 232 15.78 -21.89 -3.45
CA ARG A 232 16.80 -22.30 -2.47
C ARG A 232 16.58 -21.70 -1.08
N ASP A 233 16.08 -20.46 -1.03
CA ASP A 233 15.73 -19.76 0.21
C ASP A 233 14.57 -18.79 -0.04
N PRO A 234 13.33 -19.29 -0.12
CA PRO A 234 12.19 -18.45 -0.40
C PRO A 234 11.79 -17.56 0.79
N LEU A 235 12.15 -17.93 2.03
CA LEU A 235 11.81 -17.13 3.21
C LEU A 235 12.78 -15.95 3.38
N GLY A 236 14.08 -16.16 3.12
CA GLY A 236 15.07 -15.08 3.14
C GLY A 236 14.93 -14.12 1.96
N THR A 237 14.48 -14.60 0.79
CA THR A 237 14.22 -13.74 -0.38
C THR A 237 12.85 -13.07 -0.38
N ARG A 238 11.98 -13.36 0.59
CA ARG A 238 10.65 -12.75 0.73
C ARG A 238 10.70 -11.42 1.48
N CYS A 239 10.17 -10.37 0.86
CA CYS A 239 10.07 -9.06 1.49
C CYS A 239 8.71 -8.82 2.18
N LYS A 240 8.62 -9.09 3.49
CA LYS A 240 7.38 -8.89 4.29
C LYS A 240 6.89 -7.44 4.31
N ALA A 241 7.80 -6.48 4.32
CA ALA A 241 7.44 -5.05 4.38
C ALA A 241 6.56 -4.63 3.20
N VAL A 242 6.86 -5.12 1.99
CA VAL A 242 6.04 -4.84 0.80
C VAL A 242 4.69 -5.53 0.89
N GLU A 243 4.61 -6.73 1.45
CA GLU A 243 3.36 -7.48 1.61
C GLU A 243 2.41 -6.80 2.60
N GLU A 244 2.96 -6.33 3.71
CA GLU A 244 2.20 -5.56 4.69
C GLU A 244 1.71 -4.25 4.10
N TYR A 245 2.57 -3.52 3.38
CA TYR A 245 2.19 -2.31 2.66
C TYR A 245 1.06 -2.60 1.66
N MET A 246 1.18 -3.65 0.86
CA MET A 246 0.17 -4.03 -0.12
C MET A 246 -1.16 -4.38 0.54
N THR A 247 -1.12 -5.08 1.67
CA THR A 247 -2.32 -5.50 2.40
C THR A 247 -3.03 -4.33 3.08
N LYS A 248 -2.27 -3.35 3.58
CA LYS A 248 -2.79 -2.17 4.29
C LYS A 248 -3.27 -1.08 3.32
N GLU A 249 -2.42 -0.67 2.40
CA GLU A 249 -2.62 0.53 1.57
C GLU A 249 -3.35 0.23 0.25
N VAL A 250 -2.99 -0.88 -0.41
CA VAL A 250 -3.48 -1.21 -1.77
C VAL A 250 -4.10 -2.61 -1.85
N PRO A 251 -5.10 -2.94 -1.03
CA PRO A 251 -5.62 -4.31 -0.95
C PRO A 251 -6.44 -4.72 -2.18
N HIS A 252 -6.73 -3.80 -3.08
CA HIS A 252 -7.35 -4.07 -4.38
C HIS A 252 -6.36 -4.66 -5.39
N LYS A 253 -5.05 -4.49 -5.18
CA LYS A 253 -4.01 -5.09 -6.01
C LYS A 253 -3.75 -6.52 -5.57
N HIS A 254 -3.38 -7.38 -6.51
CA HIS A 254 -3.22 -8.81 -6.23
C HIS A 254 -1.74 -9.16 -6.14
N LEU A 255 -1.35 -9.86 -5.07
CA LEU A 255 0.01 -10.32 -4.87
C LEU A 255 0.10 -11.83 -5.13
N ILE A 256 0.94 -12.25 -6.06
CA ILE A 256 1.15 -13.67 -6.41
C ILE A 256 2.61 -14.04 -6.23
N TYR A 257 2.89 -15.18 -5.59
CA TYR A 257 4.27 -15.70 -5.50
C TYR A 257 4.61 -16.58 -6.69
N VAL A 258 5.83 -16.44 -7.19
CA VAL A 258 6.40 -17.33 -8.20
C VAL A 258 7.73 -17.87 -7.67
N LEU A 259 7.78 -19.18 -7.43
CA LEU A 259 9.03 -19.86 -7.11
C LEU A 259 9.86 -20.04 -8.38
N ASN A 260 11.05 -19.47 -8.39
CA ASN A 260 12.01 -19.56 -9.49
C ASN A 260 13.25 -20.35 -9.08
N LYS A 261 14.02 -20.85 -10.05
CA LYS A 261 15.20 -21.71 -9.87
C LYS A 261 14.91 -23.05 -9.21
N CYS A 262 13.76 -23.65 -9.56
CA CYS A 262 13.36 -24.96 -9.05
C CYS A 262 14.24 -26.12 -9.55
N ASP A 263 15.06 -25.89 -10.58
CA ASP A 263 16.08 -26.80 -11.08
C ASP A 263 17.23 -27.03 -10.09
N LEU A 264 17.50 -26.06 -9.22
CA LEU A 264 18.59 -26.12 -8.25
C LEU A 264 18.24 -26.88 -6.97
N VAL A 265 16.99 -27.32 -6.83
CA VAL A 265 16.50 -28.07 -5.68
C VAL A 265 15.83 -29.35 -6.14
N PRO A 266 15.85 -30.43 -5.35
CA PRO A 266 15.10 -31.62 -5.68
C PRO A 266 13.60 -31.34 -5.85
N THR A 267 12.93 -32.07 -6.73
CA THR A 267 11.51 -31.85 -7.06
C THR A 267 10.60 -31.89 -5.84
N TRP A 268 10.87 -32.79 -4.88
CA TRP A 268 10.09 -32.90 -3.65
C TRP A 268 10.21 -31.64 -2.77
N VAL A 269 11.37 -30.98 -2.76
CA VAL A 269 11.58 -29.71 -2.04
C VAL A 269 10.72 -28.62 -2.66
N ALA A 270 10.70 -28.49 -3.99
CA ALA A 270 9.89 -27.50 -4.68
C ALA A 270 8.39 -27.66 -4.38
N VAL A 271 7.89 -28.91 -4.32
CA VAL A 271 6.50 -29.21 -3.95
C VAL A 271 6.23 -28.84 -2.48
N CYS A 272 7.11 -29.20 -1.55
CA CYS A 272 6.97 -28.84 -0.14
C CYS A 272 6.96 -27.32 0.07
N LEU A 273 7.86 -26.59 -0.59
CA LEU A 273 7.94 -25.13 -0.49
C LEU A 273 6.67 -24.46 -1.00
N LYS A 274 6.07 -24.97 -2.09
CA LYS A 274 4.77 -24.48 -2.57
C LYS A 274 3.70 -24.57 -1.47
N ILE A 275 3.63 -25.70 -0.75
CA ILE A 275 2.65 -25.90 0.33
C ILE A 275 2.94 -24.97 1.52
N ILE A 276 4.21 -24.85 1.91
CA ILE A 276 4.62 -24.01 3.05
C ILE A 276 4.29 -22.53 2.79
N ILE A 277 4.57 -22.03 1.60
CA ILE A 277 4.30 -20.63 1.24
C ILE A 277 2.80 -20.34 1.17
N GLN A 278 2.00 -21.34 0.78
CA GLN A 278 0.54 -21.22 0.79
C GLN A 278 -0.03 -21.13 2.21
N ASN A 279 0.56 -21.83 3.18
CA ASN A 279 0.08 -21.85 4.56
C ASN A 279 0.58 -20.67 5.41
N ASN A 280 1.72 -20.06 5.05
CA ASN A 280 2.34 -18.94 5.78
C ASN A 280 1.98 -17.55 5.21
N ARG A 281 0.72 -17.37 4.82
CA ARG A 281 0.20 -16.11 4.27
C ARG A 281 -1.04 -15.67 5.01
#